data_AF-A0A0A0SK98-F1
#
_entry.id   AF-A0A0A0SK98-F1
#
_cell.length_a   1.000
_cell.length_b   1.000
_cell.length_c   1.000
_cell.angle_alpha   90.00
_cell.angle_beta   90.00
_cell.angle_gamma   90.00
#
_symmetry.space_group_name_H-M   'P 1'
#
loop_
_entity.id
_entity.type
_entity.pdbx_description
1 polymer ?
#
loop_
_entity_poly.entity_id
_entity_poly.type
_entity_poly.pdbx_seq_one_letter_code
_entity_poly.pdbx_strand_id
1 'polypeptide(L)' 'MALVSFALTGCFDNTPDTGPVQTVDWYQSHDDERQAMLETCANNPGELADDSNCVNAREAEHLLSSGKPRDIW' A
#
# COMPACT_ATOMS: atom_id res chain seq x y z
N MET A 1 -2.92 43.86 16.84
CA MET A 1 -3.29 42.63 16.10
C MET A 1 -2.16 41.63 16.30
N ALA A 2 -2.32 40.69 17.23
CA ALA A 2 -1.34 39.62 17.43
C ALA A 2 -1.79 38.42 16.60
N LEU A 3 -1.04 38.11 15.54
CA LEU A 3 -1.25 36.91 14.75
C LEU A 3 -0.64 35.74 15.54
N VAL A 4 -1.49 35.02 16.26
CA VAL A 4 -1.10 33.75 16.88
C VAL A 4 -1.08 32.72 15.76
N SER A 5 0.11 32.40 15.29
CA SER A 5 0.34 31.30 14.35
C SER A 5 0.10 29.98 15.08
N PHE A 6 -0.93 29.24 14.67
CA PHE A 6 -1.09 27.85 15.05
C PHE A 6 -0.01 27.04 14.33
N ALA A 7 1.01 26.61 15.07
CA ALA A 7 1.91 25.58 14.58
C ALA A 7 1.13 24.25 14.56
N LEU A 8 0.73 23.80 13.37
CA LEU A 8 0.29 22.43 13.18
C LEU A 8 1.55 21.55 13.20
N THR A 9 2.02 21.18 14.40
CA THR A 9 3.06 20.15 14.54
C THR A 9 2.41 18.79 14.31
N GLY A 10 2.12 18.49 13.05
CA GLY A 10 1.74 17.15 12.59
C GLY A 10 2.93 16.45 11.95
N CYS A 11 4.07 16.36 12.65
CA CYS A 11 5.12 15.40 12.29
C CYS A 11 5.02 14.26 13.30
N PHE A 12 3.94 13.50 13.22
CA PHE A 12 3.98 12.15 13.72
C PHE A 12 4.40 11.29 12.53
N ASP A 13 5.62 10.74 12.56
CA ASP A 13 6.03 9.62 11.70
C ASP A 13 5.17 8.39 12.09
N ASN A 14 3.88 8.45 11.79
CA ASN A 14 2.92 7.36 11.98
C ASN A 14 2.74 6.55 10.69
N THR A 15 3.55 6.83 9.67
CA THR A 15 3.53 6.06 8.42
C THR A 15 3.79 4.60 8.75
N PRO A 16 2.83 3.71 8.46
CA PRO A 16 2.97 2.30 8.78
C PRO A 16 4.22 1.72 8.11
N ASP A 17 5.02 0.97 8.87
CA ASP A 17 6.10 0.17 8.29
C ASP A 17 5.47 -0.97 7.48
N THR A 18 5.65 -0.94 6.16
CA THR A 18 5.15 -1.95 5.23
C THR A 18 6.09 -3.15 5.10
N GLY A 19 7.21 -3.16 5.82
CA GLY A 19 8.20 -4.22 5.81
C GLY A 19 9.05 -4.27 4.55
N PRO A 20 9.76 -5.39 4.30
CA PRO A 20 10.56 -5.56 3.09
C PRO A 20 9.72 -5.47 1.83
N VAL A 21 10.27 -4.86 0.77
CA VAL A 21 9.58 -4.77 -0.53
C VAL A 21 9.42 -6.17 -1.12
N GLN A 22 8.18 -6.56 -1.38
CA GLN A 22 7.80 -7.79 -2.05
C GLN A 22 7.36 -7.52 -3.49
N THR A 23 7.55 -8.48 -4.39
CA THR A 23 7.16 -8.36 -5.79
C THR A 23 5.66 -8.60 -6.00
N VAL A 24 5.14 -8.17 -7.15
CA VAL A 24 3.77 -8.47 -7.57
C VAL A 24 3.50 -9.97 -7.57
N ASP A 25 4.41 -10.79 -8.11
CA ASP A 25 4.27 -12.26 -8.16
C ASP A 25 4.22 -12.90 -6.77
N TRP A 26 4.97 -12.34 -5.81
CA TRP A 26 4.91 -12.77 -4.43
C TRP A 26 3.50 -12.53 -3.89
N TYR A 27 2.96 -11.32 -4.00
CA TYR A 27 1.60 -11.00 -3.56
C TYR A 27 0.52 -11.78 -4.31
N GLN A 28 0.73 -12.16 -5.57
CA GLN A 28 -0.21 -13.04 -6.29
C GLN A 28 -0.27 -14.47 -5.73
N SER A 29 0.78 -14.91 -5.01
CA SER A 29 0.89 -16.26 -4.44
C SER A 29 0.63 -16.28 -2.92
N HIS A 30 0.47 -15.11 -2.30
CA HIS A 30 0.33 -14.89 -0.87
C HIS A 30 -0.93 -14.06 -0.61
N ASP A 31 -2.10 -14.73 -0.66
CA ASP A 31 -3.41 -14.09 -0.61
C ASP A 31 -3.65 -13.33 0.70
N ASP A 32 -3.31 -13.94 1.83
CA ASP A 32 -3.54 -13.35 3.16
C ASP A 32 -2.69 -12.07 3.34
N GLU A 33 -1.41 -12.13 2.96
CA GLU A 33 -0.51 -10.98 3.05
C GLU A 33 -0.85 -9.88 2.04
N ARG A 34 -1.35 -10.23 0.85
CA ARG A 34 -1.89 -9.25 -0.09
C ARG A 34 -3.08 -8.52 0.52
N GLN A 35 -4.05 -9.26 1.07
CA GLN A 35 -5.25 -8.64 1.66
C GLN A 35 -4.89 -7.74 2.85
N ALA A 36 -4.02 -8.21 3.75
CA ALA A 36 -3.57 -7.40 4.89
C ALA A 36 -2.83 -6.13 4.45
N MET A 37 -2.00 -6.22 3.39
CA MET A 37 -1.33 -5.04 2.83
C MET A 37 -2.35 -4.08 2.20
N LEU A 38 -3.31 -4.57 1.41
CA LEU A 38 -4.36 -3.73 0.83
C LEU A 38 -5.18 -2.97 1.87
N GLU A 39 -5.53 -3.62 2.98
CA GLU A 39 -6.18 -2.96 4.12
C GLU A 39 -5.29 -1.87 4.73
N THR A 40 -3.99 -2.15 4.89
CA THR A 40 -3.00 -1.19 5.40
C THR A 40 -2.91 0.05 4.49
N CYS A 41 -2.86 -0.17 3.18
CA CYS A 41 -2.82 0.88 2.16
C CYS A 41 -4.10 1.71 2.13
N ALA A 42 -5.27 1.06 2.26
CA ALA A 42 -6.57 1.74 2.25
C ALA A 42 -6.79 2.65 3.47
N ASN A 43 -6.21 2.29 4.62
CA ASN A 43 -6.28 3.09 5.84
C ASN A 43 -5.39 4.34 5.81
N ASN A 44 -4.37 4.39 4.93
CA ASN A 44 -3.38 5.48 4.88
C ASN A 44 -3.13 5.95 3.43
N PRO A 45 -4.18 6.34 2.67
CA PRO A 45 -4.07 6.52 1.22
C PRO A 45 -3.19 7.70 0.80
N GLY A 46 -2.96 8.69 1.67
CA GLY A 46 -2.06 9.80 1.40
C GLY A 46 -0.59 9.46 1.68
N GLU A 47 -0.33 8.77 2.79
CA GLU A 47 1.04 8.45 3.23
C GLU A 47 1.64 7.27 2.47
N LEU A 48 0.81 6.30 2.08
CA LEU A 48 1.23 5.07 1.40
C LEU A 48 0.86 5.03 -0.10
N ALA A 49 0.51 6.17 -0.70
CA ALA A 49 0.12 6.25 -2.11
C ALA A 49 1.19 5.66 -3.05
N ASP A 50 2.44 6.01 -2.77
CA ASP A 50 3.63 5.67 -3.57
C ASP A 50 4.50 4.59 -2.89
N ASP A 51 4.02 3.96 -1.81
CA ASP A 51 4.73 2.86 -1.16
C ASP A 51 4.81 1.64 -2.10
N SER A 52 6.00 1.04 -2.19
CA SER A 52 6.27 -0.04 -3.15
C SER A 52 5.44 -1.30 -2.87
N ASN A 53 5.19 -1.63 -1.60
CA ASN A 53 4.36 -2.78 -1.23
C ASN A 53 2.88 -2.50 -1.54
N CYS A 54 2.42 -1.28 -1.31
CA CYS A 54 1.06 -0.87 -1.70
C CYS A 54 0.82 -0.91 -3.21
N VAL A 55 1.80 -0.44 -4.00
CA VAL A 55 1.74 -0.52 -5.47
C VAL A 55 1.71 -1.98 -5.93
N ASN A 56 2.60 -2.82 -5.39
CA ASN A 56 2.71 -4.21 -5.82
C ASN A 56 1.50 -5.06 -5.39
N ALA A 57 0.96 -4.86 -4.20
CA ALA A 57 -0.24 -5.56 -3.73
C ALA A 57 -1.49 -5.19 -4.55
N ARG A 58 -1.66 -3.90 -4.90
CA ARG A 58 -2.77 -3.43 -5.75
C ARG A 58 -2.68 -3.97 -7.17
N GLU A 59 -1.49 -4.01 -7.74
CA GLU A 59 -1.29 -4.60 -9.07
C GLU A 59 -1.58 -6.10 -9.06
N ALA A 60 -1.13 -6.83 -8.03
CA ALA A 60 -1.45 -8.24 -7.87
C ALA A 60 -2.96 -8.48 -7.81
N GLU A 61 -3.70 -7.68 -7.04
CA GLU A 61 -5.16 -7.75 -6.95
C GLU A 61 -5.85 -7.44 -8.29
N HIS A 62 -5.35 -6.44 -9.03
CA HIS A 62 -5.84 -6.11 -10.36
C HIS A 62 -5.63 -7.27 -11.35
N LEU A 63 -4.46 -7.90 -11.37
CA LEU A 63 -4.16 -9.06 -12.23
C LEU A 63 -4.99 -10.30 -11.90
N LEU A 64 -5.29 -10.53 -10.62
CA LEU A 64 -6.12 -11.66 -10.19
C LEU A 64 -7.60 -11.43 -10.50
N SER A 65 -8.11 -10.21 -10.25
CA SER A 65 -9.52 -9.85 -10.49
C SER A 65 -9.87 -9.69 -11.97
N SER A 66 -8.91 -9.31 -12.81
CA SER A 66 -9.07 -9.22 -14.27
C SER A 66 -9.07 -10.58 -14.99
N GLY A 67 -8.89 -11.69 -14.24
CA GLY A 67 -8.82 -13.03 -14.80
C GLY A 67 -7.44 -13.28 -15.39
N LYS A 68 -6.55 -13.87 -14.58
CA LYS A 68 -5.20 -14.26 -14.98
C LYS A 68 -5.24 -15.13 -16.24
N PRO A 69 -4.60 -14.76 -17.36
CA PRO A 69 -4.25 -15.75 -18.38
C PRO A 69 -3.28 -16.71 -17.70
N ARG A 70 -3.79 -17.87 -17.26
CA ARG A 70 -2.92 -18.94 -16.78
C ARG A 70 -1.97 -19.28 -17.92
N ASP A 71 -0.69 -19.24 -17.62
CA ASP A 71 0.41 -19.39 -18.55
C ASP A 71 0.15 -20.53 -19.55
N ILE A 72 -0.06 -20.16 -20.82
CA ILE A 72 0.05 -21.07 -21.97
C ILE A 72 1.51 -21.01 -22.45
N TRP A 73 2.42 -21.61 -21.68
CA TRP A 73 3.78 -21.92 -22.11
C TRP A 73 4.09 -23.38 -21.79
#